data_AF-A0A0V0RA99-F1
#
_entry.id   AF-A0A0V0RA99-F1
#
_cell.length_a   1.000
_cell.length_b   1.000
_cell.length_c   1.000
_cell.angle_alpha   90.00
_cell.angle_beta   90.00
_cell.angle_gamma   90.00
#
_symmetry.space_group_name_H-M   'P 1'
#
loop_
_entity.id
_entity.type
_entity.pdbx_description
1 polymer ?
#
loop_
_entity_poly.entity_id
_entity_poly.type
_entity_poly.pdbx_seq_one_letter_code
_entity_poly.pdbx_strand_id
1 'polypeptide(L)' 'VENVLGPITVKDTEIPIGQDSARWSVPKSDIDFVCLSNTGRTANDAKYGASVACVLSKEAAALFRNMIT' A
#
# COMPACT_ATOMS: atom_id res chain seq x y z
N VAL A 1 -0.65 -10.14 -1.32
CA VAL A 1 -0.62 -8.66 -1.36
C VAL A 1 -0.42 -8.26 -2.80
N GLU A 2 -1.31 -7.46 -3.36
CA GLU A 2 -1.15 -6.94 -4.72
C GLU A 2 -0.08 -5.85 -4.70
N ASN A 3 0.91 -5.95 -5.57
CA ASN A 3 2.10 -5.11 -5.53
C ASN A 3 1.93 -4.00 -6.56
N VAL A 4 1.66 -2.77 -6.13
CA VAL A 4 1.56 -1.62 -7.04
C VAL A 4 2.89 -0.90 -7.02
N LEU A 5 3.66 -1.09 -8.09
CA LEU A 5 4.88 -0.32 -8.39
C LEU A 5 4.49 0.88 -9.28
N GLY A 6 3.64 1.75 -8.71
CA GLY A 6 3.14 3.05 -9.18
C GLY A 6 2.75 3.22 -10.66
N PRO A 7 2.45 4.47 -11.07
CA PRO A 7 1.94 5.58 -10.23
C PRO A 7 0.58 5.22 -9.60
N ILE A 8 0.20 5.88 -8.50
CA ILE A 8 -1.14 5.71 -7.92
C ILE A 8 -2.00 6.93 -8.18
N THR A 9 -3.24 6.70 -8.59
CA THR A 9 -4.20 7.78 -8.83
C THR A 9 -5.09 7.92 -7.60
N VAL A 10 -5.03 9.09 -6.95
CA VAL A 10 -5.95 9.47 -5.87
C VAL A 10 -6.95 10.45 -6.44
N LYS A 11 -8.18 9.99 -6.67
CA LYS A 11 -9.21 10.74 -7.41
C LYS A 11 -8.72 11.11 -8.81
N ASP A 12 -8.25 12.34 -9.00
CA ASP A 12 -7.76 12.89 -10.28
C ASP A 12 -6.28 13.31 -10.19
N THR A 13 -5.61 12.98 -9.09
CA THR A 13 -4.20 13.32 -8.87
C THR A 13 -3.35 12.07 -8.97
N GLU A 14 -2.48 12.04 -9.97
CA GLU A 14 -1.44 11.03 -10.11
C GLU A 14 -0.29 11.34 -9.16
N ILE A 15 0.05 10.40 -8.28
CA ILE A 15 1.23 10.47 -7.42
C ILE A 15 2.35 9.69 -8.12
N PRO A 16 3.43 10.37 -8.56
CA PRO A 16 4.54 9.70 -9.23
C PRO A 16 5.23 8.70 -8.31
N ILE A 17 5.87 7.69 -8.90
CA ILE A 17 6.63 6.64 -8.18
C ILE A 17 7.69 7.24 -7.23
N GLY A 18 8.27 8.39 -7.55
CA GLY A 18 9.25 9.08 -6.70
C GLY A 18 8.66 9.71 -5.42
N GLN A 19 7.34 9.85 -5.33
CA GLN A 19 6.63 10.43 -4.19
C GLN A 19 5.87 9.38 -3.35
N ASP A 20 5.48 8.25 -3.94
CA ASP A 20 4.99 7.10 -3.16
C ASP A 20 6.17 6.31 -2.59
N SER A 21 6.35 6.37 -1.27
CA SER A 21 7.37 5.59 -0.55
C SER A 21 7.18 4.07 -0.66
N ALA A 22 6.05 3.61 -1.21
CA ALA A 22 5.70 2.22 -1.40
C ALA A 22 5.68 1.43 -0.07
N ARG A 23 5.18 2.05 1.01
CA ARG A 23 5.18 1.48 2.38
C ARG A 23 3.80 1.14 2.91
N TRP A 24 2.85 0.88 2.02
CA TRP A 24 1.48 0.51 2.38
C TRP A 24 1.06 -0.77 1.66
N SER A 25 0.00 -1.42 2.11
CA SER A 25 -0.54 -2.60 1.44
C SER A 25 -2.01 -2.81 1.78
N VAL A 26 -2.74 -3.38 0.82
CA VAL A 26 -4.08 -3.91 1.04
C VAL A 26 -4.06 -5.39 0.65
N PRO A 27 -4.56 -6.29 1.52
CA PRO A 27 -4.72 -7.69 1.16
C PRO A 27 -5.74 -7.86 0.03
N LYS A 28 -5.48 -8.82 -0.86
CA LYS A 28 -6.46 -9.27 -1.86
C LYS A 28 -7.62 -10.07 -1.25
N SER A 29 -7.47 -10.51 0.00
CA SER A 29 -8.50 -11.26 0.73
C SER A 29 -9.72 -10.39 1.03
N ASP A 30 -10.83 -11.05 1.37
CA ASP A 30 -12.10 -10.42 1.80
C ASP A 30 -11.98 -9.58 3.08
N ILE A 31 -10.82 -9.63 3.76
CA ILE A 31 -10.56 -8.86 4.97
C ILE A 31 -10.05 -7.47 4.60
N ASP A 32 -10.79 -6.46 5.04
CA ASP A 32 -10.56 -5.04 4.73
C ASP A 32 -9.46 -4.39 5.57
N PHE A 33 -8.27 -5.01 5.61
CA PHE A 33 -7.10 -4.40 6.23
C PHE A 33 -6.44 -3.39 5.31
N VAL A 34 -6.00 -2.28 5.90
CA VAL A 34 -4.98 -1.40 5.31
C VAL A 34 -3.78 -1.45 6.24
N CYS A 35 -2.61 -1.79 5.69
CA CYS A 35 -1.40 -1.98 6.46
C CYS A 35 -0.32 -0.98 6.03
N LEU A 36 0.32 -0.34 7.00
CA LEU A 36 1.45 0.57 6.82
C LEU A 36 2.72 -0.07 7.40
N SER A 37 3.83 0.05 6.69
CA SER A 37 5.12 -0.54 7.05
C SER A 37 6.17 0.55 7.26
N ASN A 38 7.13 0.30 8.16
CA ASN A 38 8.33 1.11 8.25
C ASN A 38 9.35 0.81 7.13
N THR A 39 9.19 -0.28 6.39
CA THR A 39 10.05 -0.69 5.27
C THR A 39 9.32 -0.65 3.93
N GLY A 40 10.08 -0.35 2.87
CA GLY A 40 9.60 -0.42 1.50
C GLY A 40 9.36 -1.86 1.03
N ARG A 41 8.64 -2.00 -0.08
CA ARG A 41 8.30 -3.30 -0.69
C ARG A 41 9.46 -3.97 -1.45
N THR A 42 10.64 -3.35 -1.54
CA THR A 42 11.77 -3.91 -2.31
C THR A 42 12.55 -4.97 -1.52
N ALA A 43 13.03 -6.02 -2.20
CA ALA A 43 13.76 -7.12 -1.56
C ALA A 43 15.06 -6.66 -0.86
N ASN A 44 15.59 -5.50 -1.23
CA ASN A 44 16.77 -4.92 -0.58
C ASN A 44 16.44 -4.29 0.79
N ASP A 45 15.20 -3.84 0.99
CA ASP A 45 14.73 -3.22 2.25
C ASP A 45 14.36 -4.27 3.31
N ALA A 46 14.12 -5.53 2.89
CA ALA A 46 13.74 -6.64 3.76
C ALA A 46 14.87 -7.12 4.71
N LYS A 47 16.08 -6.56 4.59
CA LYS A 47 17.22 -6.86 5.48
C LYS A 47 17.08 -6.24 6.87
N TYR A 48 16.21 -5.25 7.02
CA TYR A 48 15.91 -4.60 8.29
C TYR A 48 14.52 -5.08 8.76
N GLY A 49 14.40 -5.50 10.03
CA GLY A 49 13.14 -6.01 10.57
C GLY A 49 11.96 -5.07 10.28
N ALA A 50 10.92 -5.59 9.65
CA ALA A 50 9.73 -4.83 9.30
C ALA A 50 8.74 -4.80 10.48
N SER A 51 8.23 -3.62 10.80
CA SER A 51 7.09 -3.41 11.68
C SER A 51 5.93 -2.91 10.85
N VAL A 52 4.77 -3.53 11.05
CA VAL A 52 3.56 -3.25 10.28
C VAL A 52 2.44 -2.91 11.24
N ALA A 53 1.73 -1.81 10.97
CA ALA A 53 0.48 -1.46 11.64
C ALA A 53 -0.67 -1.64 10.65
N CYS A 54 -1.68 -2.43 11.03
CA CYS A 54 -2.86 -2.68 10.20
C CYS A 54 -4.12 -2.16 10.89
N VAL A 55 -4.98 -1.51 10.11
CA VAL A 55 -6.31 -1.09 10.55
C VAL A 55 -7.37 -1.82 9.73
N LEU A 56 -8.40 -2.33 10.41
CA LEU A 56 -9.56 -2.94 9.75
C LEU A 56 -10.56 -1.84 9.41
N SER A 57 -10.67 -1.48 8.13
CA SER A 57 -11.60 -0.45 7.66
C SER A 57 -12.01 -0.72 6.22
N LYS A 58 -13.30 -0.97 6.03
CA LYS A 58 -13.90 -1.24 4.72
C LYS A 58 -13.75 -0.07 3.76
N GLU A 59 -14.00 1.13 4.24
CA GLU A 59 -13.95 2.36 3.44
C GLU A 59 -12.52 2.67 3.02
N ALA A 60 -11.55 2.52 3.94
CA ALA A 60 -10.14 2.70 3.61
C ALA A 60 -9.67 1.62 2.63
N ALA A 61 -9.97 0.34 2.87
CA ALA A 61 -9.60 -0.73 1.97
C ALA A 61 -10.17 -0.54 0.56
N ALA A 62 -11.42 -0.10 0.44
CA ALA A 62 -12.04 0.22 -0.85
C ALA A 62 -11.34 1.39 -1.56
N LEU A 63 -11.04 2.48 -0.83
CA LEU A 63 -10.28 3.61 -1.38
C LEU A 63 -8.93 3.13 -1.93
N PHE A 64 -8.16 2.42 -1.11
CA PHE A 64 -6.82 1.97 -1.50
C PHE A 64 -6.85 0.96 -2.65
N ARG A 65 -7.82 0.03 -2.71
CA ARG A 65 -7.99 -0.88 -3.86
C ARG A 65 -8.30 -0.14 -5.16
N ASN A 66 -9.07 0.95 -5.09
CA ASN A 66 -9.35 1.80 -6.26
C ASN A 66 -8.13 2.61 -6.73
N MET A 67 -7.05 2.69 -5.95
CA MET A 67 -5.80 3.33 -6.37
C MET A 67 -4.85 2.37 -7.09
N ILE A 68 -5.16 1.06 -7.13
CA ILE A 68 -4.34 -0.02 -7.71
C ILE A 68 -4.65 -0.24 -9.20
N THR A 69 -5.74 0.33 -9.72
CA THR A 69 -6.16 0.25 -11.13
C THR A 69 -5.20 0.88 -12.11
#